data_AF-A0A2K6NM21-F1
#
_entry.id   AF-A0A2K6NM21-F1
#
_cell.length_a   1.000
_cell.length_b   1.000
_cell.length_c   1.000
_cell.angle_alpha   90.00
_cell.angle_beta   90.00
_cell.angle_gamma   90.00
#
_symmetry.space_group_name_H-M   'P 1'
#
loop_
_entity.id
_entity.type
_entity.pdbx_description
1 polymer ?
#
loop_
_entity_poly.entity_id
_entity_poly.type
_entity_poly.pdbx_seq_one_letter_code
_entity_poly.pdbx_strand_id
1 'polypeptide(L)'
;MAQDLSEKDLLKMEVEQLKKEVKNTRIPISKAGKEIKEYVEAQAGNDPFLKGIPEDKNPFKEKGAFSLMPFFCYRTHIAFNALLLLLGRASWFELAWSRTP
;
A
#
# COMPACT_ATOMS: atom_id res chain seq x y z
N MET A 1 -32.16 -11.05 11.75
CA MET A 1 -32.18 -12.35 12.45
C MET A 1 -32.06 -12.25 13.96
N ALA A 2 -31.38 -11.25 14.54
CA ALA A 2 -31.20 -11.12 16.00
C ALA A 2 -32.09 -10.07 16.69
N GLN A 3 -32.93 -9.32 15.96
CA GLN A 3 -33.64 -8.15 16.48
C GLN A 3 -35.06 -8.44 17.01
N ASP A 4 -35.61 -9.64 16.78
CA ASP A 4 -37.00 -10.00 17.16
C ASP A 4 -37.09 -11.05 18.29
N LEU A 5 -36.00 -11.34 19.00
CA LEU A 5 -35.98 -12.34 20.07
C LEU A 5 -36.20 -11.67 21.43
N SER A 6 -37.04 -12.28 22.26
CA SER A 6 -37.26 -11.81 23.64
C SER A 6 -35.95 -11.89 24.43
N GLU A 7 -35.74 -10.99 25.39
CA GLU A 7 -34.54 -10.96 26.23
C GLU A 7 -34.25 -12.32 26.89
N LYS A 8 -35.31 -13.05 27.25
CA LYS A 8 -35.22 -14.39 27.82
C LYS A 8 -34.66 -15.43 26.85
N ASP A 9 -34.94 -15.30 25.55
CA ASP A 9 -34.46 -16.25 24.54
C ASP A 9 -33.03 -15.93 24.12
N LEU A 10 -32.63 -14.65 24.12
CA LEU A 10 -31.23 -14.24 23.98
C LEU A 10 -30.35 -14.85 25.08
N LEU A 11 -30.79 -14.76 26.34
CA LEU A 11 -30.05 -15.31 27.48
C LEU A 11 -29.96 -16.85 27.45
N LYS A 12 -31.00 -17.55 26.98
CA LYS A 12 -30.94 -19.01 26.80
C LYS A 12 -29.89 -19.40 25.78
N MET A 13 -29.85 -18.72 24.63
CA MET A 13 -28.86 -18.97 23.59
C MET A 13 -27.43 -18.70 24.08
N GLU A 14 -27.23 -17.63 24.85
CA GLU A 14 -25.92 -17.32 25.45
C GLU A 14 -25.47 -18.43 26.42
N VAL A 15 -26.36 -18.89 27.31
CA VAL A 15 -26.05 -19.98 28.24
C VAL A 15 -25.74 -21.28 27.50
N GLU A 16 -26.46 -21.57 26.41
CA GLU A 16 -26.19 -22.73 25.56
C GLU A 16 -24.82 -22.65 24.87
N GLN A 17 -24.44 -21.46 24.41
CA GLN A 17 -23.12 -21.21 23.82
C GLN A 17 -22.01 -21.39 24.86
N LEU A 18 -22.15 -20.79 26.04
CA LEU A 18 -21.18 -20.93 27.13
C LEU A 18 -21.02 -22.39 27.56
N LYS A 19 -22.11 -23.17 27.62
CA LYS A 19 -22.06 -24.61 27.90
C LYS A 19 -21.28 -25.41 26.84
N LYS A 20 -21.28 -24.96 25.58
CA LYS A 20 -20.46 -25.57 24.51
C LYS A 20 -18.99 -25.19 24.70
N GLU A 21 -18.70 -23.92 24.97
CA GLU A 21 -17.32 -23.41 25.11
C GLU A 21 -16.58 -23.99 26.31
N VAL A 22 -17.27 -24.25 27.42
CA VAL A 22 -16.67 -24.87 28.62
C VAL A 22 -16.16 -26.29 28.34
N LYS A 23 -16.79 -27.02 27.41
CA LYS A 23 -16.39 -28.40 27.07
C LYS A 23 -15.14 -28.45 26.18
N ASN A 24 -14.65 -27.31 25.69
CA ASN A 24 -13.47 -27.28 24.85
C ASN A 24 -12.22 -27.64 25.65
N THR A 25 -11.47 -28.62 25.17
CA THR A 25 -10.21 -29.04 25.78
C THR A 25 -9.14 -27.95 25.57
N ARG A 26 -8.48 -27.56 26.67
CA ARG A 26 -7.44 -26.52 26.65
C ARG A 26 -6.06 -27.17 26.71
N ILE A 27 -5.15 -26.67 25.88
CA ILE A 27 -3.73 -27.04 25.90
C ILE A 27 -3.02 -26.12 26.89
N PRO A 28 -2.02 -26.60 27.67
CA PRO A 28 -1.23 -25.73 28.54
C PRO A 28 -0.49 -24.67 27.74
N ILE A 29 -0.50 -23.43 28.26
CA ILE A 29 0.13 -22.25 27.64
C ILE A 29 1.63 -22.49 27.40
N SER A 30 2.28 -23.26 28.28
CA SER A 30 3.69 -23.61 28.15
C SER A 30 4.02 -24.49 26.94
N LYS A 31 3.06 -25.27 26.42
CA LYS A 31 3.23 -26.05 25.18
C LYS A 31 2.89 -25.20 23.96
N ALA A 32 1.74 -24.53 23.97
CA ALA A 32 1.31 -23.67 22.87
C ALA A 32 2.33 -22.53 22.61
N GLY A 33 2.90 -21.94 23.65
CA GLY A 33 3.92 -20.90 23.52
C GLY A 33 5.23 -21.39 22.87
N LYS A 34 5.60 -22.66 23.08
CA LYS A 34 6.77 -23.26 22.42
C LYS A 34 6.49 -23.46 20.93
N GLU A 35 5.35 -24.04 20.59
CA GLU A 35 4.93 -24.28 19.21
C GLU A 35 4.85 -22.97 18.40
N ILE A 36 4.28 -21.91 18.99
CA ILE A 36 4.22 -20.59 18.36
C ILE A 36 5.62 -20.03 18.14
N LYS A 37 6.50 -20.12 19.14
CA LYS A 37 7.87 -19.62 19.03
C LYS A 37 8.65 -20.34 17.93
N GLU A 38 8.58 -21.67 17.91
CA GLU A 38 9.22 -22.51 16.88
C GLU A 38 8.71 -22.17 15.47
N TYR A 39 7.39 -21.97 15.32
CA TYR A 39 6.80 -21.55 14.05
C TYR A 39 7.29 -20.17 13.60
N VAL A 40 7.32 -19.20 14.51
CA VAL A 40 7.79 -17.83 14.21
C VAL A 40 9.27 -17.84 13.84
N GLU A 41 10.12 -18.58 14.55
CA GLU A 41 11.55 -18.70 14.22
C GLU A 41 11.77 -19.35 12.85
N ALA A 42 10.98 -20.36 12.48
CA ALA A 42 11.03 -20.99 11.17
C ALA A 42 10.59 -20.04 10.04
N GLN A 43 9.57 -19.21 10.27
CA GLN A 43 9.04 -18.28 9.27
C GLN A 43 9.70 -16.90 9.25
N ALA A 44 10.44 -16.54 10.30
CA ALA A 44 11.18 -15.27 10.36
C ALA A 44 12.20 -15.15 9.21
N GLY A 45 12.70 -16.30 8.72
CA GLY A 45 13.54 -16.36 7.53
C GLY A 45 12.84 -16.00 6.23
N ASN A 46 11.51 -16.11 6.16
CA ASN A 46 10.75 -15.86 4.94
C ASN A 46 9.96 -14.55 5.01
N ASP A 47 9.94 -13.89 6.17
CA ASP A 47 9.23 -12.64 6.37
C ASP A 47 9.94 -11.49 5.60
N PRO A 48 9.30 -10.93 4.56
CA PRO A 48 9.87 -9.84 3.78
C PRO A 48 10.06 -8.55 4.61
N PHE A 49 9.33 -8.38 5.71
CA PHE A 49 9.50 -7.24 6.61
C PHE A 49 10.70 -7.37 7.53
N LEU A 50 11.13 -8.59 7.87
CA LEU A 50 12.30 -8.82 8.71
C LEU A 50 13.61 -8.81 7.91
N LYS A 51 13.60 -9.31 6.68
CA LYS A 51 14.79 -9.37 5.81
C LYS A 51 14.98 -8.14 4.91
N GLY A 52 13.94 -7.34 4.74
CA GLY A 52 13.91 -6.29 3.73
C GLY A 52 13.59 -6.85 2.35
N ILE A 53 12.68 -6.18 1.64
CA ILE A 53 12.28 -6.55 0.30
C ILE A 53 13.27 -5.93 -0.70
N PRO A 54 13.98 -6.71 -1.53
CA PRO A 54 14.78 -6.14 -2.60
C PRO A 54 13.89 -5.32 -3.53
N GLU A 55 14.37 -4.15 -3.95
CA GLU A 55 13.57 -3.12 -4.62
C GLU A 55 12.83 -3.61 -5.87
N ASP A 56 13.38 -4.60 -6.57
CA ASP A 56 12.84 -5.14 -7.82
C ASP A 56 11.65 -6.09 -7.62
N LYS A 57 11.46 -6.60 -6.40
CA LYS A 57 10.36 -7.50 -6.04
C LYS A 57 9.25 -6.81 -5.26
N ASN A 58 9.42 -5.53 -4.92
CA ASN A 58 8.42 -4.78 -4.17
C ASN A 58 7.32 -4.25 -5.11
N PRO A 59 6.07 -4.77 -5.02
CA PRO A 59 4.97 -4.32 -5.87
C PRO A 59 4.52 -2.87 -5.57
N PHE A 60 4.99 -2.28 -4.46
CA PHE A 60 4.70 -0.90 -4.07
C PHE A 60 5.81 0.10 -4.44
N LYS A 61 6.86 -0.33 -5.17
CA LYS A 61 7.86 0.62 -5.69
C LYS A 61 7.17 1.56 -6.69
N GLU A 62 7.38 2.87 -6.54
CA GLU A 62 6.90 3.87 -7.48
C GLU A 62 7.33 3.48 -8.89
N LYS A 63 6.35 3.15 -9.75
CA LYS A 63 6.54 3.25 -11.19
C LYS A 63 6.72 4.73 -11.47
N GLY A 64 7.98 5.16 -11.49
CA GLY A 64 8.38 6.54 -11.68
C GLY A 64 7.53 7.18 -12.78
N ALA A 65 7.09 8.41 -12.51
CA ALA A 65 6.27 9.26 -13.34
C ALA A 65 6.93 9.66 -14.69
N PHE A 66 7.71 8.78 -15.32
CA PHE A 66 8.66 9.10 -16.38
C PHE A 66 8.32 8.55 -17.77
N SER A 67 7.10 8.07 -17.99
CA SER A 67 6.62 7.71 -19.33
C SER A 67 5.70 8.76 -19.98
N LEU A 68 5.26 9.80 -19.25
CA LEU A 68 4.40 10.86 -19.79
C LEU A 68 5.09 12.22 -19.98
N MET A 69 6.25 12.43 -19.36
CA MET A 69 6.94 13.72 -19.41
C MET A 69 7.63 14.06 -20.76
N PRO A 70 8.09 13.10 -21.60
CA PRO A 70 8.65 13.45 -22.91
C PRO A 70 7.59 13.94 -23.89
N PHE A 71 6.36 13.41 -23.81
CA PHE A 71 5.28 13.78 -24.74
C PHE A 71 4.70 15.17 -24.43
N PHE A 72 4.58 15.54 -23.15
CA PHE A 72 4.10 16.86 -22.77
C PHE A 72 5.11 17.97 -23.08
N CYS A 73 6.41 17.70 -22.93
CA CYS A 73 7.46 18.67 -23.25
C CYS A 73 7.61 18.89 -24.77
N TYR A 74 7.57 17.84 -25.58
CA TYR A 74 7.76 17.96 -27.02
C TYR A 74 6.58 18.63 -27.74
N ARG A 75 5.33 18.38 -27.28
CA ARG A 75 4.12 18.97 -27.87
C ARG A 75 3.98 20.46 -27.52
N THR A 76 4.34 20.87 -26.31
CA THR A 76 4.34 22.29 -25.91
C THR A 76 5.49 23.06 -26.54
N HIS A 77 6.67 22.46 -26.69
CA HIS A 77 7.84 23.10 -27.31
C HIS A 77 7.67 23.32 -28.84
N ILE A 78 7.02 22.41 -29.56
CA ILE A 78 6.71 22.60 -30.99
C ILE A 78 5.66 23.71 -31.18
N ALA A 79 4.59 23.71 -30.38
CA ALA A 79 3.55 24.74 -30.46
C ALA A 79 4.10 26.14 -30.10
N PHE A 80 4.97 26.22 -29.09
CA PHE A 80 5.61 27.47 -28.68
C PHE A 80 6.58 28.00 -29.74
N ASN A 81 7.37 27.13 -30.38
CA ASN A 81 8.27 27.56 -31.47
C ASN A 81 7.52 27.93 -32.76
N ALA A 82 6.40 27.26 -33.08
CA ALA A 82 5.55 27.65 -34.21
C ALA A 82 4.86 29.00 -33.97
N LEU A 83 4.41 29.27 -32.74
CA LEU A 83 3.84 30.57 -32.36
C LEU A 83 4.89 31.68 -32.39
N LEU A 84 6.12 31.42 -31.96
CA LEU A 84 7.25 32.35 -32.05
C LEU A 84 7.67 32.65 -33.50
N LEU A 85 7.57 31.68 -34.41
CA LEU A 85 7.83 31.88 -35.84
C LEU A 85 6.75 32.74 -36.49
N LEU A 86 5.49 32.59 -36.10
CA LEU A 86 4.37 33.41 -36.60
C LEU A 86 4.37 34.84 -36.04
N LEU A 87 4.88 35.04 -34.82
CA LEU A 87 4.91 36.35 -34.16
C LEU A 87 6.21 37.15 -34.39
N GLY A 88 7.07 36.72 -35.31
CA GLY A 88 8.27 37.49 -35.69
C GLY A 88 9.25 37.64 -34.53
N ARG A 89 10.09 36.62 -34.33
CA ARG A 89 11.20 36.66 -33.36
C ARG A 89 12.14 37.85 -33.61
N ALA A 90 12.02 38.89 -32.81
CA ALA A 90 13.14 39.77 -32.49
C ALA A 90 12.86 40.47 -31.17
N SER A 91 13.17 39.83 -30.03
CA SER A 91 13.62 40.53 -28.80
C SER A 91 13.83 39.57 -27.61
N TRP A 92 13.01 38.52 -27.49
CA TRP A 92 12.95 37.76 -26.23
C TRP A 92 14.00 36.68 -26.01
N PHE A 93 14.75 36.25 -27.04
CA PHE A 93 15.70 35.13 -26.92
C PHE A 93 17.02 35.51 -26.23
N GLU A 94 17.38 36.79 -26.18
CA GLU A 94 18.58 37.29 -25.47
C GLU A 94 18.37 37.41 -23.95
N LEU A 95 17.13 37.53 -23.47
CA LEU A 95 16.86 37.71 -22.04
C LEU A 95 16.89 36.40 -21.23
N ALA A 96 16.76 35.25 -21.90
CA ALA A 96 16.67 33.95 -21.24
C ALA A 96 18.03 33.28 -21.00
N TRP A 97 19.10 33.71 -21.69
CA TRP A 97 20.44 33.12 -21.54
C TRP A 97 21.34 33.84 -20.52
N SER A 98 20.87 34.93 -19.92
CA SER A 98 21.61 35.70 -18.90
C SER A 98 21.29 35.27 -17.46
N ARG A 99 20.47 34.22 -17.26
CA ARG A 99 19.98 33.84 -15.93
C ARG A 99 20.02 32.34 -15.64
N THR A 100 21.15 31.70 -15.91
CA THR A 100 21.55 30.45 -15.25
C THR A 100 23.08 30.41 -15.13
N PRO A 101 23.67 30.37 -13.92
CA PRO A 101 24.98 29.75 -13.74
C PRO A 101 24.90 28.24 -13.98
#